data_AF-A0AA40LLH6-F1
#
_entry.id   AF-A0AA40LLH6-F1
#
_cell.length_a   1.000
_cell.length_b   1.000
_cell.length_c   1.000
_cell.angle_alpha   90.00
_cell.angle_beta   90.00
_cell.angle_gamma   90.00
#
_symmetry.space_group_name_H-M   'P 1'
#
loop_
_entity.id
_entity.type
_entity.pdbx_description
1 polymer ?
#
loop_
_entity_poly.entity_id
_entity_poly.type
_entity_poly.pdbx_seq_one_letter_code
_entity_poly.pdbx_strand_id
1 'polypeptide(L)'
;MILLRVCAARRLGRAAARGLPLPEPCRPRPCSSGPRGARDEAPEARAYFTTPIFYVNAAPHIGHLYSALLADALCRHRRLRVPGAAAATRFSTGTDEHGLKIQQAAAAAGLPPTELCDRVSAQFQRLFRDAGVSCTDFLRTTEARHRRAVQHFWAALQARGLLYKGLYEGWYCASDECFLPEAKVSRQPGPSGDPCPVSVESGHPVSWTREENYIFRLSQFREPLQRWLRDSPQAITPEPFHRTVLQWLEEDLPDLSVSRKRSHLHWGIPVPGDDSQTIYVWLDALVNYLTVAGYPSAEFEAWWPATSMS
;
A
#
# COMPACT_ATOMS: atom_id res chain seq x y z
N MET A 1 -4.15 5.10 -7.62
CA MET A 1 -2.94 5.58 -8.33
C MET A 1 -2.92 7.11 -8.47
N ILE A 2 -3.20 7.82 -7.37
CA ILE A 2 -3.23 9.30 -7.29
C ILE A 2 -2.26 9.82 -6.20
N LEU A 3 -1.70 8.95 -5.35
CA LEU A 3 -1.13 9.36 -4.06
C LEU A 3 0.40 9.36 -3.94
N LEU A 4 1.15 9.24 -5.03
CA LEU A 4 2.62 9.42 -4.98
C LEU A 4 3.04 10.89 -4.99
N ARG A 5 2.09 11.84 -5.00
CA ARG A 5 2.37 13.28 -5.04
C ARG A 5 2.60 13.94 -3.68
N VAL A 6 2.77 13.16 -2.61
CA VAL A 6 2.91 13.71 -1.27
C VAL A 6 4.20 13.25 -0.60
N CYS A 7 4.85 14.21 0.07
CA CYS A 7 6.06 14.10 0.88
C CYS A 7 7.42 14.31 0.18
N ALA A 8 7.69 15.51 -0.34
CA ALA A 8 9.07 16.01 -0.44
C ALA A 8 9.27 17.21 0.50
N ALA A 9 9.78 16.98 1.72
CA ALA A 9 10.26 18.05 2.60
C ALA A 9 11.79 18.18 2.53
N ARG A 10 12.30 19.40 2.68
CA ARG A 10 13.74 19.72 2.57
C ARG A 10 14.55 19.07 3.69
N ARG A 11 15.65 18.42 3.31
CA ARG A 11 16.70 17.91 4.19
C ARG A 11 17.66 19.04 4.57
N LEU A 12 18.05 19.15 5.85
CA LEU A 12 19.25 19.87 6.27
C LEU A 12 20.19 18.88 6.99
N GLY A 13 21.43 18.78 6.51
CA GLY A 13 22.50 18.00 7.13
C GLY A 13 22.81 16.66 6.44
N ARG A 14 23.98 16.57 5.78
CA ARG A 14 24.61 15.31 5.35
C ARG A 14 25.66 14.91 6.38
N ALA A 15 25.51 13.74 7.00
CA ALA A 15 26.66 12.95 7.44
C ALA A 15 26.96 11.94 6.32
N ALA A 16 28.23 11.89 5.89
CA ALA A 16 28.68 11.04 4.80
C ALA A 16 28.55 9.54 5.16
N ALA A 17 27.77 8.80 4.39
CA ALA A 17 27.70 7.34 4.47
C ALA A 17 28.50 6.74 3.29
N ARG A 18 29.50 5.92 3.62
CA ARG A 18 30.32 5.15 2.67
C ARG A 18 29.46 4.14 1.92
N GLY A 19 29.69 4.02 0.61
CA GLY A 19 28.92 3.15 -0.28
C GLY A 19 29.06 1.67 0.07
N LEU A 20 27.92 1.00 0.24
CA LEU A 20 27.80 -0.45 0.25
C LEU A 20 27.24 -0.89 -1.11
N PRO A 21 27.69 -2.02 -1.66
CA PRO A 21 27.26 -2.48 -2.99
C PRO A 21 25.79 -2.92 -2.98
N LEU A 22 25.09 -2.60 -4.07
CA LEU A 22 23.71 -3.01 -4.35
C LEU A 22 23.64 -4.54 -4.57
N PRO A 23 22.54 -5.22 -4.19
CA PRO A 23 22.34 -6.62 -4.55
C PRO A 23 22.12 -6.78 -6.08
N GLU A 24 22.72 -7.82 -6.67
CA GLU A 24 22.63 -8.10 -8.10
C GLU A 24 21.19 -8.33 -8.58
N PRO A 25 20.83 -7.88 -9.79
CA PRO A 25 19.53 -8.17 -10.38
C PRO A 25 19.40 -9.67 -10.71
N CYS A 26 18.22 -10.22 -10.41
CA CYS A 26 17.84 -11.59 -10.78
C CYS A 26 17.95 -11.75 -12.31
N ARG A 27 18.86 -12.61 -12.79
CA ARG A 27 19.13 -12.78 -14.23
C ARG A 27 17.94 -13.47 -14.92
N PRO A 28 17.51 -13.02 -16.11
CA PRO A 28 16.55 -13.79 -16.91
C PRO A 28 17.20 -15.08 -17.42
N ARG A 29 16.44 -16.18 -17.40
CA ARG A 29 16.89 -17.49 -17.90
C ARG A 29 17.23 -17.42 -19.40
N PRO A 30 18.32 -18.05 -19.87
CA PRO A 30 18.64 -18.09 -21.29
C PRO A 30 17.69 -19.03 -22.05
N CYS A 31 17.20 -18.59 -23.21
CA CYS A 31 16.46 -19.42 -24.16
C CYS A 31 17.40 -20.44 -24.82
N SER A 32 17.21 -21.73 -24.55
CA SER A 32 17.88 -22.82 -25.27
C SER A 32 17.01 -23.30 -26.44
N SER A 33 17.51 -23.17 -27.66
CA SER A 33 16.97 -23.77 -28.88
C SER A 33 17.41 -25.24 -29.01
N GLY A 34 16.46 -26.17 -28.91
CA GLY A 34 16.63 -27.61 -29.14
C GLY A 34 15.28 -28.28 -29.47
N PRO A 35 15.26 -29.40 -30.22
CA PRO A 35 14.14 -29.79 -31.07
C PRO A 35 12.95 -30.39 -30.32
N ARG A 36 11.78 -30.27 -30.96
CA ARG A 36 10.42 -30.56 -30.45
C ARG A 36 10.24 -32.05 -30.17
N GLY A 37 10.23 -32.42 -28.90
CA GLY A 37 9.58 -33.61 -28.36
C GLY A 37 8.53 -33.16 -27.35
N ALA A 38 7.37 -33.84 -27.35
CA ALA A 38 6.18 -33.61 -26.52
C ALA A 38 6.41 -32.72 -25.29
N ARG A 39 5.96 -31.46 -25.37
CA ARG A 39 5.95 -30.57 -24.21
C ARG A 39 4.71 -30.88 -23.39
N ASP A 40 4.93 -31.36 -22.17
CA ASP A 40 4.03 -31.20 -21.04
C ASP A 40 3.37 -29.81 -21.11
N GLU A 41 2.05 -29.78 -21.00
CA GLU A 41 1.28 -28.54 -20.91
C GLU A 41 1.88 -27.66 -19.81
N ALA A 42 2.32 -26.46 -20.18
CA ALA A 42 2.78 -25.47 -19.20
C ALA A 42 1.65 -25.27 -18.17
N PRO A 43 1.94 -25.26 -16.85
CA PRO A 43 0.91 -25.08 -15.85
C PRO A 43 0.15 -23.79 -16.16
N GLU A 44 -1.17 -23.91 -16.35
CA GLU A 44 -2.06 -22.79 -16.65
C GLU A 44 -1.78 -21.65 -15.65
N ALA A 45 -1.34 -20.49 -16.16
CA ALA A 45 -0.84 -19.42 -15.31
C ALA A 45 -1.90 -19.04 -14.27
N ARG A 46 -1.57 -19.17 -12.98
CA ARG A 46 -2.44 -18.70 -11.89
C ARG A 46 -2.69 -17.21 -12.07
N ALA A 47 -3.92 -16.76 -11.81
CA ALA A 47 -4.28 -15.35 -11.83
C ALA A 47 -4.78 -14.89 -10.47
N TYR A 48 -4.32 -13.71 -10.09
CA TYR A 48 -4.66 -13.10 -8.82
C TYR A 48 -5.18 -11.69 -9.06
N PHE A 49 -6.47 -11.50 -8.80
CA PHE A 49 -7.17 -10.22 -8.89
C PHE A 49 -7.32 -9.62 -7.49
N THR A 50 -7.22 -8.31 -7.37
CA THR A 50 -7.36 -7.60 -6.10
C THR A 50 -8.20 -6.35 -6.29
N THR A 51 -8.99 -5.99 -5.28
CA THR A 51 -9.42 -4.60 -5.10
C THR A 51 -8.43 -3.88 -4.19
N PRO A 52 -8.50 -2.55 -4.06
CA PRO A 52 -8.04 -1.92 -2.82
C PRO A 52 -8.72 -2.56 -1.61
N ILE A 53 -8.06 -2.50 -0.46
CA ILE A 53 -8.75 -2.64 0.83
C ILE A 53 -9.30 -1.28 1.24
N PHE A 54 -10.50 -1.27 1.83
CA PHE A 54 -11.27 -0.04 2.04
C PHE A 54 -11.19 0.44 3.49
N TYR A 55 -10.95 1.73 3.70
CA TYR A 55 -10.94 2.32 5.04
C TYR A 55 -12.28 2.17 5.74
N VAL A 56 -12.24 1.82 7.03
CA VAL A 56 -13.43 1.59 7.87
C VAL A 56 -13.85 2.81 8.71
N ASN A 57 -13.46 4.01 8.32
CA ASN A 57 -13.87 5.25 9.01
C ASN A 57 -15.34 5.63 8.71
N ALA A 58 -15.93 5.09 7.65
CA ALA A 58 -17.30 5.38 7.22
C ALA A 58 -17.96 4.16 6.57
N ALA A 59 -19.29 4.23 6.41
CA ALA A 59 -20.08 3.19 5.75
C ALA A 59 -19.70 3.05 4.25
N PRO A 60 -19.85 1.84 3.67
CA PRO A 60 -19.50 1.63 2.27
C PRO A 60 -20.46 2.37 1.32
N HIS A 61 -19.93 2.84 0.19
CA HIS A 61 -20.68 3.59 -0.83
C HIS A 61 -20.38 3.07 -2.26
N ILE A 62 -21.01 3.69 -3.26
CA ILE A 62 -20.95 3.26 -4.67
C ILE A 62 -19.52 3.11 -5.22
N GLY A 63 -18.59 3.99 -4.82
CA GLY A 63 -17.18 3.88 -5.23
C GLY A 63 -16.51 2.56 -4.82
N HIS A 64 -16.79 2.05 -3.62
CA HIS A 64 -16.24 0.76 -3.17
C HIS A 64 -16.84 -0.41 -3.96
N LEU A 65 -18.16 -0.37 -4.16
CA LEU A 65 -18.87 -1.38 -4.94
C LEU A 65 -18.38 -1.40 -6.39
N TYR A 66 -18.13 -0.24 -6.99
CA TYR A 66 -17.61 -0.14 -8.35
C TYR A 66 -16.28 -0.88 -8.52
N SER A 67 -15.30 -0.66 -7.62
CA SER A 67 -14.04 -1.40 -7.65
C SER A 67 -14.24 -2.91 -7.49
N ALA A 68 -15.10 -3.32 -6.57
CA ALA A 68 -15.39 -4.73 -6.32
C ALA A 68 -16.05 -5.41 -7.55
N LEU A 69 -17.00 -4.75 -8.20
CA LEU A 69 -17.67 -5.26 -9.40
C LEU A 69 -16.73 -5.39 -10.59
N LEU A 70 -15.80 -4.44 -10.79
CA LEU A 70 -14.80 -4.55 -11.86
C LEU A 70 -13.88 -5.76 -11.67
N ALA A 71 -13.36 -5.95 -10.45
CA ALA A 71 -12.49 -7.08 -10.15
C ALA A 71 -13.25 -8.41 -10.25
N ASP A 72 -14.49 -8.47 -9.78
CA ASP A 72 -15.37 -9.64 -9.90
C ASP A 72 -15.66 -9.98 -11.37
N ALA A 73 -15.98 -8.98 -12.21
CA ALA A 73 -16.23 -9.17 -13.63
C ALA A 73 -15.00 -9.74 -14.36
N LEU A 74 -13.80 -9.23 -14.07
CA LEU A 74 -12.54 -9.75 -14.64
C LEU A 74 -12.26 -11.19 -14.18
N CYS A 75 -12.47 -11.47 -12.90
CA CYS A 75 -12.29 -12.80 -12.33
C CYS A 75 -13.25 -13.81 -12.96
N ARG A 76 -14.54 -13.45 -13.10
CA ARG A 76 -15.55 -14.28 -13.77
C ARG A 76 -15.22 -14.48 -15.25
N HIS A 77 -14.80 -13.42 -15.94
CA HIS A 77 -14.39 -13.53 -17.34
C HIS A 77 -13.25 -14.52 -17.53
N ARG A 78 -12.22 -14.49 -16.66
CA ARG A 78 -11.14 -15.48 -16.72
C ARG A 78 -11.64 -16.90 -16.50
N ARG A 79 -12.45 -17.12 -15.46
CA ARG A 79 -13.03 -18.44 -15.15
C ARG A 79 -13.88 -19.01 -16.30
N LEU A 80 -14.53 -18.15 -17.09
CA LEU A 80 -15.30 -18.54 -18.27
C LEU A 80 -14.41 -18.83 -19.49
N ARG A 81 -13.33 -18.06 -19.68
CA ARG A 81 -12.48 -18.12 -20.88
C ARG A 81 -11.42 -19.21 -20.83
N VAL A 82 -11.00 -19.59 -19.64
CA VAL A 82 -9.89 -20.54 -19.44
C VAL A 82 -10.45 -21.78 -18.75
N PRO A 83 -10.55 -22.94 -19.45
CA PRO A 83 -10.89 -24.22 -18.83
C PRO A 83 -10.00 -24.49 -17.61
N GLY A 84 -10.51 -25.14 -16.57
CA GLY A 84 -9.70 -25.45 -15.36
C GLY A 84 -9.34 -24.26 -14.45
N ALA A 85 -9.51 -23.01 -14.91
CA ALA A 85 -9.05 -21.82 -14.18
C ALA A 85 -9.79 -21.48 -12.89
N ALA A 86 -10.86 -22.21 -12.53
CA ALA A 86 -11.57 -22.01 -11.28
C ALA A 86 -10.64 -22.16 -10.05
N ALA A 87 -9.82 -23.22 -10.02
CA ALA A 87 -8.85 -23.46 -8.96
C ALA A 87 -7.57 -22.60 -9.10
N ALA A 88 -7.28 -22.11 -10.31
CA ALA A 88 -6.13 -21.27 -10.62
C ALA A 88 -6.43 -19.75 -10.59
N THR A 89 -7.60 -19.34 -10.07
CA THR A 89 -8.00 -17.93 -9.98
C THR A 89 -8.31 -17.52 -8.54
N ARG A 90 -7.54 -16.58 -7.99
CA ARG A 90 -7.81 -15.90 -6.71
C ARG A 90 -8.35 -14.50 -6.96
N PHE A 91 -9.27 -14.08 -6.11
CA PHE A 91 -9.77 -12.71 -6.05
C PHE A 91 -9.84 -12.25 -4.60
N SER A 92 -9.02 -11.28 -4.21
CA SER A 92 -9.05 -10.70 -2.87
C SER A 92 -9.69 -9.31 -2.82
N THR A 93 -10.35 -9.06 -1.70
CA THR A 93 -10.84 -7.74 -1.27
C THR A 93 -10.65 -7.63 0.24
N GLY A 94 -11.08 -6.52 0.85
CA GLY A 94 -10.94 -6.38 2.30
C GLY A 94 -11.10 -4.97 2.84
N THR A 95 -10.73 -4.82 4.11
CA THR A 95 -10.81 -3.57 4.86
C THR A 95 -9.47 -3.17 5.45
N ASP A 96 -9.15 -1.88 5.31
CA ASP A 96 -8.02 -1.22 5.96
C ASP A 96 -8.50 -0.62 7.29
N GLU A 97 -8.00 -1.20 8.37
CA GLU A 97 -8.55 -1.06 9.70
C GLU A 97 -7.61 -0.37 10.69
N HIS A 98 -6.41 0.05 10.29
CA HIS A 98 -5.49 0.78 11.16
C HIS A 98 -5.37 2.25 10.75
N GLY A 99 -4.70 3.06 11.57
CA GLY A 99 -4.42 4.46 11.25
C GLY A 99 -5.15 5.47 12.14
N LEU A 100 -4.77 6.73 11.98
CA LEU A 100 -5.23 7.83 12.82
C LEU A 100 -6.69 8.16 12.51
N LYS A 101 -7.09 8.05 11.24
CA LYS A 101 -8.49 8.21 10.81
C LYS A 101 -9.45 7.26 11.51
N ILE A 102 -9.07 6.00 11.63
CA ILE A 102 -9.90 4.99 12.30
C ILE A 102 -9.96 5.27 13.80
N GLN A 103 -8.82 5.61 14.41
CA GLN A 103 -8.74 6.00 15.82
C GLN A 103 -9.64 7.20 16.14
N GLN A 104 -9.62 8.24 15.29
CA GLN A 104 -10.44 9.45 15.45
C GLN A 104 -11.93 9.17 15.21
N ALA A 105 -12.27 8.39 14.18
CA ALA A 105 -13.66 8.02 13.90
C ALA A 105 -14.26 7.19 15.05
N ALA A 106 -13.47 6.28 15.63
CA ALA A 106 -13.89 5.48 16.78
C ALA A 106 -14.11 6.36 18.02
N ALA A 107 -13.18 7.28 18.30
CA ALA A 107 -13.32 8.24 19.39
C ALA A 107 -14.55 9.14 19.23
N ALA A 108 -14.80 9.65 18.02
CA ALA A 108 -15.97 10.48 17.72
C ALA A 108 -17.29 9.72 17.86
N ALA A 109 -17.28 8.40 17.62
CA ALA A 109 -18.42 7.52 17.84
C ALA A 109 -18.58 7.03 19.29
N GLY A 110 -17.61 7.32 20.18
CA GLY A 110 -17.60 6.80 21.55
C GLY A 110 -17.37 5.29 21.63
N LEU A 111 -16.69 4.69 20.64
CA LEU A 111 -16.48 3.25 20.54
C LEU A 111 -14.99 2.88 20.59
N PRO A 112 -14.64 1.67 21.06
CA PRO A 112 -13.34 1.09 20.80
C PRO A 112 -13.08 0.98 19.29
N PRO A 113 -11.84 1.23 18.80
CA PRO A 113 -11.52 1.06 17.38
C PRO A 113 -11.83 -0.32 16.82
N THR A 114 -11.62 -1.39 17.61
CA THR A 114 -11.99 -2.76 17.25
C THR A 114 -13.46 -2.88 16.88
N GLU A 115 -14.35 -2.31 17.70
CA GLU A 115 -15.80 -2.41 17.52
C GLU A 115 -16.26 -1.63 16.28
N LEU A 116 -15.68 -0.44 16.04
CA LEU A 116 -15.93 0.30 14.80
C LEU A 116 -15.50 -0.53 13.58
N CYS A 117 -14.30 -1.11 13.61
CA CYS A 117 -13.77 -1.92 12.52
C CYS A 117 -14.64 -3.16 12.26
N ASP A 118 -15.02 -3.90 13.30
CA ASP A 118 -15.89 -5.08 13.19
C ASP A 118 -17.23 -4.72 12.56
N ARG A 119 -17.86 -3.63 13.03
CA ARG A 119 -19.16 -3.17 12.52
C ARG A 119 -19.10 -2.76 11.06
N VAL A 120 -18.12 -1.94 10.68
CA VAL A 120 -18.02 -1.42 9.31
C VAL A 120 -17.55 -2.50 8.34
N SER A 121 -16.61 -3.37 8.75
CA SER A 121 -16.19 -4.52 7.95
C SER A 121 -17.36 -5.46 7.64
N ALA A 122 -18.23 -5.72 8.62
CA ALA A 122 -19.46 -6.49 8.39
C ALA A 122 -20.42 -5.81 7.39
N GLN A 123 -20.47 -4.48 7.33
CA GLN A 123 -21.25 -3.75 6.31
C GLN A 123 -20.66 -3.93 4.91
N PHE A 124 -19.34 -3.89 4.75
CA PHE A 124 -18.68 -4.20 3.47
C PHE A 124 -18.97 -5.63 3.00
N GLN A 125 -18.83 -6.62 3.88
CA GLN A 125 -19.15 -8.01 3.57
C GLN A 125 -20.62 -8.19 3.18
N ARG A 126 -21.55 -7.52 3.89
CA ARG A 126 -22.98 -7.52 3.54
C ARG A 126 -23.21 -6.91 2.17
N LEU A 127 -22.66 -5.72 1.89
CA LEU A 127 -22.80 -5.07 0.60
C LEU A 127 -22.31 -5.97 -0.56
N PHE A 128 -21.13 -6.57 -0.42
CA PHE A 128 -20.55 -7.42 -1.46
C PHE A 128 -21.35 -8.70 -1.67
N ARG A 129 -21.83 -9.32 -0.60
CA ARG A 129 -22.74 -10.47 -0.70
C ARG A 129 -24.05 -10.10 -1.39
N ASP A 130 -24.68 -9.01 -0.97
CA ASP A 130 -25.97 -8.57 -1.50
C ASP A 130 -25.85 -8.14 -2.98
N ALA A 131 -24.67 -7.66 -3.41
CA ALA A 131 -24.34 -7.36 -4.80
C ALA A 131 -23.83 -8.57 -5.62
N GLY A 132 -23.71 -9.76 -5.02
CA GLY A 132 -23.25 -10.97 -5.70
C GLY A 132 -21.76 -11.01 -6.06
N VAL A 133 -20.91 -10.21 -5.38
CA VAL A 133 -19.46 -10.21 -5.57
C VAL A 133 -18.86 -11.50 -4.99
N SER A 134 -18.07 -12.23 -5.79
CA SER A 134 -17.54 -13.56 -5.44
C SER A 134 -16.03 -13.54 -5.25
N CYS A 135 -15.58 -12.87 -4.18
CA CYS A 135 -14.18 -12.90 -3.74
C CYS A 135 -13.83 -14.26 -3.10
N THR A 136 -12.57 -14.69 -3.26
CA THR A 136 -12.03 -15.90 -2.64
C THR A 136 -11.46 -15.62 -1.24
N ASP A 137 -11.09 -14.37 -0.95
CA ASP A 137 -10.58 -13.95 0.35
C ASP A 137 -11.04 -12.51 0.64
N PHE A 138 -11.57 -12.30 1.85
CA PHE A 138 -11.86 -10.98 2.40
C PHE A 138 -10.91 -10.76 3.58
N LEU A 139 -9.87 -9.96 3.39
CA LEU A 139 -8.85 -9.71 4.41
C LEU A 139 -9.22 -8.48 5.26
N ARG A 140 -9.05 -8.61 6.58
CA ARG A 140 -9.01 -7.47 7.51
C ARG A 140 -7.59 -7.25 8.00
N THR A 141 -7.06 -6.02 7.96
CA THR A 141 -5.68 -5.75 8.41
C THR A 141 -5.47 -6.00 9.92
N THR A 142 -6.54 -6.06 10.71
CA THR A 142 -6.49 -6.45 12.12
C THR A 142 -6.17 -7.93 12.35
N GLU A 143 -6.31 -8.80 11.34
CA GLU A 143 -6.10 -10.25 11.48
C GLU A 143 -4.67 -10.64 11.83
N ALA A 144 -4.53 -11.67 12.67
CA ALA A 144 -3.22 -12.18 13.10
C ALA A 144 -2.33 -12.65 11.93
N ARG A 145 -2.91 -13.21 10.85
CA ARG A 145 -2.14 -13.63 9.66
C ARG A 145 -1.49 -12.44 8.96
N HIS A 146 -2.20 -11.31 8.87
CA HIS A 146 -1.70 -10.09 8.27
C HIS A 146 -0.62 -9.43 9.14
N ARG A 147 -0.85 -9.34 10.46
CA ARG A 147 0.15 -8.82 11.40
C ARG A 147 1.49 -9.55 11.29
N ARG A 148 1.47 -10.89 11.20
CA ARG A 148 2.69 -11.69 10.99
C ARG A 148 3.37 -11.37 9.67
N ALA A 149 2.61 -11.25 8.59
CA ALA A 149 3.12 -10.87 7.27
C ALA A 149 3.80 -9.49 7.29
N VAL A 150 3.17 -8.49 7.89
CA VAL A 150 3.72 -7.12 8.01
C VAL A 150 5.00 -7.10 8.85
N GLN A 151 5.00 -7.78 10.00
CA GLN A 151 6.20 -7.85 10.86
C GLN A 151 7.36 -8.56 10.15
N HIS A 152 7.08 -9.63 9.40
CA HIS A 152 8.10 -10.31 8.62
C HIS A 152 8.62 -9.44 7.47
N PHE A 153 7.73 -8.73 6.76
CA PHE A 153 8.11 -7.79 5.70
C PHE A 153 9.00 -6.67 6.25
N TRP A 154 8.64 -6.11 7.41
CA TRP A 154 9.45 -5.12 8.11
C TRP A 154 10.86 -5.64 8.43
N ALA A 155 10.95 -6.84 9.02
CA ALA A 155 12.23 -7.47 9.34
C ALA A 155 13.09 -7.67 8.09
N ALA A 156 12.47 -8.06 6.95
CA ALA A 156 13.18 -8.21 5.68
C ALA A 156 13.73 -6.87 5.16
N LEU A 157 12.97 -5.77 5.27
CA LEU A 157 13.46 -4.43 4.91
C LEU A 157 14.64 -4.00 5.80
N GLN A 158 14.53 -4.24 7.12
CA GLN A 158 15.57 -3.91 8.08
C GLN A 158 16.85 -4.71 7.83
N ALA A 159 16.74 -6.03 7.63
CA ALA A 159 17.88 -6.91 7.35
C ALA A 159 18.63 -6.52 6.06
N ARG A 160 17.93 -5.92 5.09
CA ARG A 160 18.52 -5.40 3.84
C ARG A 160 19.07 -3.97 3.97
N GLY A 161 19.04 -3.36 5.16
CA GLY A 161 19.51 -1.99 5.38
C GLY A 161 18.65 -0.90 4.70
N LEU A 162 17.42 -1.24 4.33
CA LEU A 162 16.49 -0.33 3.63
C LEU A 162 15.72 0.58 4.59
N LEU A 163 15.84 0.35 5.89
CA LEU A 163 15.25 1.17 6.95
C LEU A 163 16.36 1.86 7.75
N TYR A 164 16.17 3.14 8.07
CA TYR A 164 17.02 3.88 8.99
C TYR A 164 16.16 4.83 9.83
N LYS A 165 16.61 5.17 11.04
CA LYS A 165 15.94 6.21 11.84
C LYS A 165 16.36 7.59 11.35
N GLY A 166 15.37 8.46 11.16
CA GLY A 166 15.63 9.85 10.80
C GLY A 166 14.64 10.77 11.48
N LEU A 167 15.08 12.01 11.67
CA LEU A 167 14.23 13.08 12.15
C LEU A 167 13.39 13.60 10.99
N TYR A 168 12.07 13.49 11.13
CA TYR A 168 11.11 14.06 10.21
C TYR A 168 10.56 15.35 10.81
N GLU A 169 10.75 16.46 10.11
CA GLU A 169 10.22 17.78 10.47
C GLU A 169 9.40 18.33 9.31
N GLY A 170 8.18 18.75 9.60
CA GLY A 170 7.33 19.37 8.58
C GLY A 170 5.89 19.50 9.02
N TRP A 171 5.09 20.08 8.12
CA TRP A 171 3.65 20.18 8.31
C TRP A 171 3.01 18.81 8.11
N TYR A 172 2.25 18.35 9.09
CA TYR A 172 1.50 17.10 9.03
C TYR A 172 0.00 17.40 8.99
N CYS A 173 -0.69 16.82 8.01
CA CYS A 173 -2.14 16.82 7.97
C CYS A 173 -2.67 15.50 8.53
N ALA A 174 -3.33 15.55 9.68
CA ALA A 174 -3.95 14.36 10.28
C ALA A 174 -5.07 13.79 9.39
N SER A 175 -5.86 14.67 8.74
CA SER A 175 -6.95 14.27 7.85
C SER A 175 -6.48 13.62 6.55
N ASP A 176 -5.28 13.94 6.08
CA ASP A 176 -4.70 13.32 4.87
C ASP A 176 -3.69 12.21 5.21
N GLU A 177 -3.34 12.08 6.49
CA GLU A 177 -2.31 11.20 7.06
C GLU A 177 -0.91 11.36 6.44
N CYS A 178 -0.63 12.55 5.92
CA CYS A 178 0.54 12.81 5.10
C CYS A 178 1.30 14.05 5.56
N PHE A 179 2.58 14.11 5.22
CA PHE A 179 3.40 15.29 5.41
C PHE A 179 3.38 16.18 4.16
N LEU A 180 3.24 17.48 4.38
CA LEU A 180 3.14 18.48 3.34
C LEU A 180 4.40 19.35 3.33
N PRO A 181 4.97 19.63 2.14
CA PRO A 181 5.98 20.68 2.02
C PRO A 181 5.38 22.05 2.36
N GLU A 182 6.21 23.00 2.79
CA GLU A 182 5.81 24.39 3.10
C GLU A 182 4.98 25.02 1.97
N ALA A 183 5.37 24.79 0.72
CA ALA A 183 4.70 25.32 -0.46
C ALA A 183 3.26 24.79 -0.66
N LYS A 184 2.88 23.72 0.04
CA LYS A 184 1.54 23.13 0.04
C LYS A 184 0.74 23.50 1.29
N VAL A 185 1.21 24.47 2.07
CA VAL A 185 0.51 25.00 3.24
C VAL A 185 0.14 26.46 3.02
N SER A 186 -1.10 26.80 3.33
CA SER A 186 -1.61 28.18 3.31
C SER A 186 -2.17 28.55 4.67
N ARG A 187 -2.31 29.84 4.97
CA ARG A 187 -3.00 30.30 6.18
C ARG A 187 -4.40 30.76 5.79
N GLN A 188 -5.42 30.18 6.43
CA GLN A 188 -6.81 30.57 6.26
C GLN A 188 -7.41 31.00 7.61
N PRO A 189 -8.46 31.85 7.62
CA PRO A 189 -9.15 32.20 8.86
C PRO A 189 -9.71 30.94 9.52
N GLY A 190 -9.29 30.67 10.75
CA GLY A 190 -9.78 29.55 11.54
C GLY A 190 -11.17 29.83 12.14
N PRO A 191 -11.78 28.83 12.81
CA PRO A 191 -13.10 28.98 13.45
C PRO A 191 -13.17 30.14 14.47
N SER A 192 -12.02 30.51 15.03
CA SER A 192 -11.86 31.58 16.03
C SER A 192 -11.41 32.92 15.41
N GLY A 193 -11.27 33.01 14.08
CA GLY A 193 -10.76 34.18 13.37
C GLY A 193 -9.23 34.23 13.22
N ASP A 194 -8.48 33.44 14.00
CA ASP A 194 -7.03 33.38 13.91
C ASP A 194 -6.56 32.64 12.65
N PRO A 195 -5.45 33.06 12.00
CA PRO A 195 -4.94 32.39 10.81
C PRO A 195 -4.40 30.99 11.14
N CYS A 196 -5.13 29.94 10.75
CA CYS A 196 -4.73 28.56 10.91
C CYS A 196 -4.03 28.05 9.64
N PRO A 197 -2.90 27.32 9.77
CA PRO A 197 -2.28 26.68 8.63
C PRO A 197 -3.15 25.50 8.16
N VAL A 198 -3.39 25.43 6.85
CA VAL A 198 -4.19 24.40 6.18
C VAL A 198 -3.49 23.90 4.92
N SER A 199 -3.77 22.65 4.55
CA SER A 199 -3.38 22.06 3.28
C SER A 199 -3.98 22.86 2.12
N VAL A 200 -3.16 23.26 1.15
CA VAL A 200 -3.64 23.93 -0.08
C VAL A 200 -4.54 23.00 -0.90
N GLU A 201 -4.32 21.70 -0.82
CA GLU A 201 -5.03 20.71 -1.65
C GLU A 201 -6.36 20.30 -1.03
N SER A 202 -6.40 20.02 0.27
CA SER A 202 -7.58 19.51 0.96
C SER A 202 -8.32 20.55 1.81
N GLY A 203 -7.68 21.69 2.10
CA GLY A 203 -8.21 22.69 3.04
C GLY A 203 -8.19 22.23 4.51
N HIS A 204 -7.66 21.04 4.79
CA HIS A 204 -7.63 20.50 6.14
C HIS A 204 -6.54 21.16 7.01
N PRO A 205 -6.77 21.33 8.33
CA PRO A 205 -5.76 21.85 9.24
C PRO A 205 -4.47 21.03 9.22
N VAL A 206 -3.34 21.72 9.34
CA VAL A 206 -2.01 21.11 9.43
C VAL A 206 -1.30 21.55 10.70
N SER A 207 -0.40 20.73 11.21
CA SER A 207 0.39 21.04 12.40
C SER A 207 1.87 20.78 12.15
N TRP A 208 2.73 21.69 12.61
CA TRP A 208 4.17 21.47 12.52
C TRP A 208 4.57 20.37 13.50
N THR A 209 5.21 19.33 12.99
CA THR A 209 5.55 18.14 13.75
C THR A 209 7.03 17.80 13.58
N ARG A 210 7.69 17.47 14.69
CA ARG A 210 9.08 16.96 14.75
C ARG A 210 9.09 15.58 15.39
N GLU A 211 9.37 14.56 14.60
CA GLU A 211 9.33 13.17 15.03
C GLU A 211 10.51 12.38 14.50
N GLU A 212 11.16 11.61 15.37
CA GLU A 212 12.02 10.52 14.91
C GLU A 212 11.12 9.38 14.43
N ASN A 213 11.27 9.01 13.16
CA ASN A 213 10.53 7.94 12.51
C ASN A 213 11.51 7.02 11.76
N TYR A 214 11.09 5.80 11.50
CA TYR A 214 11.76 4.91 10.56
C TYR A 214 11.49 5.37 9.13
N ILE A 215 12.54 5.49 8.35
CA ILE A 215 12.52 5.97 6.98
C ILE A 215 12.97 4.84 6.05
N PHE A 216 12.15 4.58 5.04
CA PHE A 216 12.43 3.67 3.94
C PHE A 216 13.21 4.38 2.83
N ARG A 217 14.29 3.74 2.36
CA ARG A 217 15.19 4.23 1.30
C ARG A 217 14.56 4.18 -0.10
N LEU A 218 13.38 4.78 -0.27
CA LEU A 218 12.63 4.79 -1.53
C LEU A 218 13.44 5.42 -2.68
N SER A 219 14.30 6.39 -2.38
CA SER A 219 15.17 7.04 -3.38
C SER A 219 16.06 6.06 -4.14
N GLN A 220 16.49 4.96 -3.52
CA GLN A 220 17.30 3.91 -4.17
C GLN A 220 16.54 3.13 -5.24
N PHE A 221 15.21 3.20 -5.24
CA PHE A 221 14.36 2.46 -6.17
C PHE A 221 13.96 3.28 -7.41
N ARG A 222 14.35 4.56 -7.51
CA ARG A 222 13.99 5.42 -8.65
C ARG A 222 14.39 4.82 -9.99
N GLU A 223 15.67 4.54 -10.19
CA GLU A 223 16.18 3.96 -11.44
C GLU A 223 15.63 2.55 -11.73
N PRO A 224 15.60 1.60 -10.75
CA PRO A 224 14.94 0.33 -10.95
C PRO A 224 13.47 0.43 -11.37
N LEU A 225 12.69 1.32 -10.75
CA LEU A 225 11.28 1.52 -11.08
C LEU A 225 11.09 2.11 -12.47
N GLN A 226 11.91 3.12 -12.85
CA GLN A 226 11.89 3.66 -14.20
C GLN A 226 12.18 2.60 -15.25
N ARG A 227 13.22 1.78 -15.02
CA ARG A 227 13.59 0.69 -15.94
C ARG A 227 12.44 -0.31 -16.07
N TRP A 228 11.91 -0.79 -14.95
CA TRP A 228 10.82 -1.76 -14.94
C TRP A 228 9.56 -1.24 -15.67
N LEU A 229 9.16 0.02 -15.45
CA LEU A 229 8.01 0.61 -16.11
C LEU A 229 8.23 0.79 -17.62
N ARG A 230 9.44 1.15 -18.07
CA ARG A 230 9.77 1.23 -19.51
C ARG A 230 9.75 -0.14 -20.18
N ASP A 231 10.26 -1.16 -19.48
CA ASP A 231 10.30 -2.55 -19.96
C ASP A 231 8.91 -3.22 -19.91
N SER A 232 7.95 -2.63 -19.17
CA SER A 232 6.60 -3.16 -18.96
C SER A 232 5.52 -2.10 -19.22
N PRO A 233 5.26 -1.71 -20.49
CA PRO A 233 4.32 -0.64 -20.83
C PRO A 233 2.88 -0.92 -20.36
N GLN A 234 2.50 -2.19 -20.21
CA GLN A 234 1.16 -2.60 -19.76
C GLN A 234 1.03 -2.75 -18.25
N ALA A 235 2.10 -2.51 -17.47
CA ALA A 235 2.06 -2.62 -16.01
C ALA A 235 1.05 -1.66 -15.36
N ILE A 236 0.73 -0.56 -16.04
CA ILE A 236 -0.26 0.43 -15.63
C ILE A 236 -1.17 0.71 -16.83
N THR A 237 -2.49 0.59 -16.64
CA THR A 237 -3.48 0.82 -17.68
C THR A 237 -4.61 1.72 -17.15
N PRO A 238 -5.16 2.63 -17.98
CA PRO A 238 -4.75 2.98 -19.35
C PRO A 238 -3.43 3.77 -19.44
N GLU A 239 -2.85 3.78 -20.64
CA GLU A 239 -1.56 4.39 -21.00
C GLU A 239 -1.30 5.81 -20.45
N PRO A 240 -2.28 6.75 -20.40
CA PRO A 240 -2.03 8.07 -19.83
C PRO A 240 -1.51 8.01 -18.38
N PHE A 241 -2.01 7.06 -17.59
CA PHE A 241 -1.59 6.88 -16.20
C PHE A 241 -0.19 6.27 -16.09
N HIS A 242 0.20 5.39 -17.00
CA HIS A 242 1.57 4.88 -17.10
C HIS A 242 2.55 6.03 -17.34
N ARG A 243 2.27 6.86 -18.35
CA ARG A 243 3.07 8.06 -18.66
C ARG A 243 3.16 9.02 -17.48
N THR A 244 2.06 9.25 -16.76
CA THR A 244 2.07 10.09 -15.56
C THR A 244 3.01 9.55 -14.47
N VAL A 245 3.00 8.25 -14.20
CA VAL A 245 3.90 7.66 -13.20
C VAL A 245 5.35 7.71 -13.65
N LEU A 246 5.63 7.48 -14.93
CA LEU A 246 6.98 7.67 -15.49
C LEU A 246 7.47 9.10 -15.31
N GLN A 247 6.63 10.10 -15.62
CA GLN A 247 6.95 11.52 -15.43
C GLN A 247 7.24 11.85 -13.97
N TRP A 248 6.48 11.30 -13.00
CA TRP A 248 6.78 11.49 -11.59
C TRP A 248 8.16 10.95 -11.19
N LEU A 249 8.60 9.86 -11.81
CA LEU A 249 9.93 9.31 -11.56
C LEU A 249 11.04 10.13 -12.23
N GLU A 250 10.73 11.01 -13.19
CA GLU A 250 11.70 11.98 -13.74
C GLU A 250 12.02 13.11 -12.75
N GLU A 251 11.17 13.32 -11.75
CA GLU A 251 11.44 14.19 -10.60
C GLU A 251 12.20 13.42 -9.49
N ASP A 252 12.67 14.15 -8.47
CA ASP A 252 13.34 13.54 -7.32
C ASP A 252 12.36 12.67 -6.51
N LEU A 253 12.76 11.42 -6.25
CA LEU A 253 11.99 10.47 -5.44
C LEU A 253 12.55 10.45 -4.01
N PRO A 254 11.91 11.13 -3.04
CA PRO A 254 12.41 11.20 -1.67
C PRO A 254 12.20 9.89 -0.91
N ASP A 255 12.99 9.70 0.13
CA ASP A 255 12.80 8.61 1.09
C ASP A 255 11.49 8.79 1.89
N LEU A 256 10.84 7.69 2.26
CA LEU A 256 9.49 7.68 2.79
C LEU A 256 9.48 7.36 4.29
N SER A 257 8.78 8.16 5.10
CA SER A 257 8.55 7.83 6.52
C SER A 257 7.54 6.69 6.67
N VAL A 258 8.00 5.55 7.19
CA VAL A 258 7.23 4.29 7.31
C VAL A 258 6.92 3.89 8.75
N SER A 259 7.14 4.76 9.73
CA SER A 259 6.56 4.65 11.07
C SER A 259 6.03 5.98 11.58
N ARG A 260 5.29 5.94 12.68
CA ARG A 260 4.80 7.09 13.45
C ARG A 260 5.00 6.85 14.93
N LYS A 261 5.16 7.90 15.73
CA LYS A 261 5.19 7.78 17.19
C LYS A 261 3.89 7.18 17.72
N ARG A 262 4.01 6.17 18.58
CA ARG A 262 2.87 5.47 19.20
C ARG A 262 1.99 6.38 20.06
N SER A 263 2.57 7.42 20.66
CA SER A 263 1.83 8.44 21.43
C SER A 263 0.78 9.17 20.60
N HIS A 264 0.98 9.29 19.29
CA HIS A 264 0.03 9.91 18.36
C HIS A 264 -0.85 8.87 17.67
N LEU A 265 -0.27 7.73 17.31
CA LEU A 265 -0.95 6.63 16.63
C LEU A 265 -0.78 5.32 17.40
N HIS A 266 -1.76 4.96 18.23
CA HIS A 266 -1.75 3.71 18.98
C HIS A 266 -2.55 2.60 18.29
N TRP A 267 -3.46 2.95 17.38
CA TRP A 267 -4.25 1.99 16.62
C TRP A 267 -3.54 1.57 15.33
N GLY A 268 -2.61 0.62 15.45
CA GLY A 268 -1.84 0.05 14.34
C GLY A 268 -0.90 -1.07 14.77
N ILE A 269 -0.08 -1.55 13.83
CA ILE A 269 0.89 -2.63 14.08
C ILE A 269 2.18 -2.02 14.67
N PRO A 270 2.66 -2.47 15.84
CA PRO A 270 3.92 -1.97 16.41
C PRO A 270 5.13 -2.37 15.56
N VAL A 271 6.14 -1.52 15.53
CA VAL A 271 7.43 -1.83 14.90
C VAL A 271 8.11 -2.96 15.70
N PRO A 272 8.52 -4.08 15.06
CA PRO A 272 9.26 -5.14 15.73
C PRO A 272 10.53 -4.62 16.42
N GLY A 273 10.59 -4.78 17.74
CA GLY A 273 11.74 -4.34 18.55
C GLY A 273 11.76 -2.85 18.92
N ASP A 274 10.73 -2.07 18.56
CA ASP A 274 10.57 -0.68 18.99
C ASP A 274 9.08 -0.35 19.26
N ASP A 275 8.63 -0.59 20.49
CA ASP A 275 7.25 -0.35 20.91
C ASP A 275 6.87 1.14 20.98
N SER A 276 7.83 2.05 20.83
CA SER A 276 7.55 3.50 20.75
C SER A 276 7.03 3.92 19.38
N GLN A 277 7.08 3.02 18.40
CA GLN A 277 6.75 3.29 17.00
C GLN A 277 5.67 2.34 16.49
N THR A 278 4.75 2.89 15.70
CA THR A 278 3.72 2.17 14.98
C THR A 278 4.05 2.20 13.49
N ILE A 279 3.95 1.05 12.81
CA ILE A 279 4.16 0.93 11.37
C ILE A 279 3.14 1.81 10.65
N TYR A 280 3.61 2.53 9.63
CA TYR A 280 2.78 3.40 8.82
C TYR A 280 1.71 2.61 8.06
N VAL A 281 0.47 3.08 8.12
CA VAL A 281 -0.72 2.40 7.59
C VAL A 281 -0.57 1.99 6.12
N TRP A 282 0.11 2.75 5.28
CA TRP A 282 0.27 2.37 3.87
C TRP A 282 1.23 1.19 3.68
N LEU A 283 2.26 1.06 4.52
CA LEU A 283 3.14 -0.11 4.47
C LEU A 283 2.37 -1.36 4.92
N ASP A 284 1.64 -1.24 6.03
CA ASP A 284 0.72 -2.25 6.55
C ASP A 284 -0.29 -2.68 5.47
N ALA A 285 -1.08 -1.72 4.98
CA ALA A 285 -2.10 -1.92 3.95
C ALA A 285 -1.53 -2.56 2.68
N LEU A 286 -0.40 -2.12 2.12
CA LEU A 286 0.13 -2.70 0.88
C LEU A 286 0.58 -4.17 1.02
N VAL A 287 0.94 -4.62 2.23
CA VAL A 287 1.33 -6.02 2.49
C VAL A 287 0.10 -6.95 2.46
N ASN A 288 -1.13 -6.43 2.41
CA ASN A 288 -2.35 -7.23 2.29
C ASN A 288 -2.29 -8.19 1.09
N TYR A 289 -1.78 -7.70 -0.04
CA TYR A 289 -1.74 -8.46 -1.28
C TYR A 289 -0.83 -9.69 -1.15
N LEU A 290 0.31 -9.53 -0.47
CA LEU A 290 1.23 -10.62 -0.14
C LEU A 290 0.64 -11.58 0.89
N THR A 291 -0.08 -11.05 1.88
CA THR A 291 -0.73 -11.85 2.93
C THR A 291 -1.68 -12.88 2.33
N VAL A 292 -2.58 -12.43 1.43
CA VAL A 292 -3.53 -13.33 0.76
C VAL A 292 -2.84 -14.27 -0.24
N ALA A 293 -1.69 -13.88 -0.80
CA ALA A 293 -0.88 -14.79 -1.61
C ALA A 293 -0.33 -15.97 -0.77
N GLY A 294 -0.09 -15.78 0.53
CA GLY A 294 0.43 -16.80 1.46
C GLY A 294 1.68 -16.36 2.24
N TYR A 295 2.09 -15.09 2.10
CA TYR A 295 3.29 -14.57 2.74
C TYR A 295 3.13 -14.55 4.27
N PRO A 296 4.18 -14.88 5.06
CA PRO A 296 5.58 -15.08 4.66
C PRO A 296 5.97 -16.54 4.31
N SER A 297 5.01 -17.46 4.22
CA SER A 297 5.32 -18.83 3.77
C SER A 297 5.63 -18.84 2.27
N ALA A 298 6.38 -19.83 1.80
CA ALA A 298 6.74 -19.98 0.38
C ALA A 298 5.53 -20.15 -0.56
N GLU A 299 4.33 -20.41 -0.04
CA GLU A 299 3.09 -20.51 -0.81
C GLU A 299 2.79 -19.24 -1.61
N PHE A 300 3.30 -18.08 -1.20
CA PHE A 300 3.06 -16.83 -1.91
C PHE A 300 3.65 -16.80 -3.33
N GLU A 301 4.73 -17.54 -3.59
CA GLU A 301 5.39 -17.60 -4.90
C GLU A 301 4.50 -18.25 -5.98
N ALA A 302 3.49 -19.02 -5.54
CA ALA A 302 2.47 -19.56 -6.44
C ALA A 302 1.60 -18.48 -7.07
N TRP A 303 1.44 -17.33 -6.41
CA TRP A 303 0.45 -16.29 -6.77
C TRP A 303 1.10 -14.92 -6.99
N TRP A 304 2.37 -14.75 -6.64
CA TRP A 304 3.10 -13.50 -6.70
C TRP A 304 4.44 -13.65 -7.43
N PRO A 305 4.82 -12.74 -8.35
CA PRO A 305 4.08 -11.54 -8.76
C PRO A 305 2.81 -11.88 -9.54
N ALA A 306 1.70 -11.19 -9.23
CA ALA A 306 0.44 -11.37 -9.95
C ALA A 306 0.67 -11.00 -11.41
N THR A 307 0.51 -11.98 -12.32
CA THR A 307 0.69 -11.73 -13.75
C THR A 307 -0.47 -10.85 -14.22
N SER A 308 -0.18 -9.60 -14.60
CA SER A 308 -1.13 -8.77 -15.34
C SER A 308 -1.48 -9.50 -16.64
N MET A 309 -2.78 -9.67 -16.90
CA MET A 309 -3.27 -10.29 -18.13
C MET A 309 -2.62 -9.61 -19.36
N SER A 310 -1.87 -10.39 -20.13
CA SER A 310 -1.60 -10.14 -21.56
C SER A 310 -2.78 -10.56 -22.39
#